data_AF-A0A9D7K7Y2-F1
#
_entry.id   AF-A0A9D7K7Y2-F1
#
_cell.length_a   1.000
_cell.length_b   1.000
_cell.length_c   1.000
_cell.angle_alpha   90.00
_cell.angle_beta   90.00
_cell.angle_gamma   90.00
#
_symmetry.space_group_name_H-M   'P 1'
#
loop_
_entity.id
_entity.type
_entity.pdbx_description
1 polymer ?
#
loop_
_entity_poly.entity_id
_entity_poly.type
_entity_poly.pdbx_seq_one_letter_code
_entity_poly.pdbx_strand_id
1 'polypeptide(L)'
;MISGFLLLLRSSGTVYLKVTSDFPNLLAVYEGTCTELNSVYCSSGQHHCKGFTTLEGLNSGELYYIQIGSSVINGKSLSGNICLETFDIEPQFTPLQLCNPEWQSKEVLLTFLPATPGGNGNYTYYGSGLLSPVLGNQTYVIEVIDGN
;
A
#
# COMPACT_ATOMS: atom_id res chain seq x y z
N MET A 1 24.73 1.81 5.16
CA MET A 1 24.52 0.39 5.49
C MET A 1 23.01 0.18 5.54
N ILE A 2 22.42 -0.56 4.60
CA ILE A 2 20.98 -0.82 4.59
C ILE A 2 20.74 -1.85 5.69
N SER A 3 20.10 -1.45 6.78
CA SER A 3 19.59 -2.40 7.77
C SER A 3 18.40 -3.10 7.13
N GLY A 4 18.51 -4.40 6.88
CA GLY A 4 17.47 -5.15 6.18
C GLY A 4 17.19 -6.49 6.84
N PHE A 5 15.93 -6.91 6.80
CA PHE A 5 15.50 -8.22 7.27
C PHE A 5 15.49 -9.20 6.11
N LEU A 6 15.98 -10.42 6.36
CA LEU A 6 15.96 -11.53 5.40
C LEU A 6 14.93 -12.56 5.86
N LEU A 7 13.93 -12.85 5.04
CA LEU A 7 12.90 -13.84 5.31
C LEU A 7 12.91 -14.93 4.24
N LEU A 8 12.55 -16.15 4.64
CA LEU A 8 12.38 -17.28 3.72
C LEU A 8 10.91 -17.40 3.32
N LEU A 9 10.68 -17.50 2.02
CA LEU A 9 9.39 -17.78 1.43
C LEU A 9 9.48 -19.09 0.67
N ARG A 10 8.50 -19.98 0.84
CA ARG A 10 8.34 -21.14 -0.02
C ARG A 10 7.25 -20.84 -1.03
N SER A 11 7.60 -20.90 -2.32
CA SER A 11 6.64 -20.54 -3.37
C SER A 11 5.72 -21.71 -3.72
N SER A 12 4.44 -21.42 -3.99
CA SER A 12 3.50 -22.33 -4.64
C SER A 12 3.48 -22.17 -6.17
N GLY A 13 4.14 -21.14 -6.71
CA GLY A 13 4.20 -20.78 -8.13
C GLY A 13 3.91 -19.29 -8.36
N THR A 14 2.96 -18.74 -7.61
CA THR A 14 2.63 -17.31 -7.57
C THR A 14 2.42 -16.92 -6.12
N VAL A 15 2.97 -15.78 -5.70
CA VAL A 15 2.84 -15.29 -4.32
C VAL A 15 2.49 -13.82 -4.33
N TYR A 16 1.53 -13.44 -3.49
CA TYR A 16 1.11 -12.06 -3.28
C TYR A 16 1.75 -11.55 -1.99
N LEU A 17 2.55 -10.49 -2.09
CA LEU A 17 3.24 -9.87 -0.97
C LEU A 17 2.62 -8.52 -0.64
N LYS A 18 2.41 -8.24 0.65
CA LYS A 18 2.09 -6.90 1.13
C LYS A 18 3.07 -6.48 2.20
N VAL A 19 3.65 -5.30 1.99
CA VAL A 19 4.59 -4.69 2.94
C VAL A 19 3.94 -3.43 3.49
N THR A 20 3.78 -3.40 4.80
CA THR A 20 3.34 -2.21 5.54
C THR A 20 4.49 -1.75 6.41
N SER A 21 4.89 -0.48 6.28
CA SER A 21 5.96 0.11 7.10
C SER A 21 5.70 1.58 7.38
N ASP A 22 6.21 2.04 8.52
CA ASP A 22 6.13 3.44 8.97
C ASP A 22 7.15 4.36 8.25
N PHE A 23 7.92 3.80 7.32
CA PHE A 23 8.99 4.47 6.59
C PHE A 23 9.05 3.99 5.14
N PRO A 24 9.63 4.79 4.22
CA PRO A 24 9.85 4.37 2.84
C PRO A 24 10.81 3.17 2.77
N ASN A 25 10.35 2.08 2.18
CA ASN A 25 11.09 0.81 2.12
C ASN A 25 11.55 0.48 0.69
N LEU A 26 12.48 -0.47 0.61
CA LEU A 26 12.89 -1.21 -0.58
C LEU A 26 12.54 -2.68 -0.34
N LEU A 27 11.82 -3.29 -1.28
CA LEU A 27 11.51 -4.72 -1.30
C LEU A 27 12.31 -5.37 -2.43
N ALA A 28 13.11 -6.38 -2.10
CA ALA A 28 13.80 -7.22 -3.08
C ALA A 28 13.57 -8.70 -2.77
N VAL A 29 13.51 -9.51 -3.81
CA VAL A 29 13.32 -10.96 -3.72
C VAL A 29 14.42 -11.62 -4.53
N TYR A 30 15.05 -12.62 -3.92
CA TYR A 30 16.17 -13.34 -4.49
C TYR A 30 15.90 -14.84 -4.52
N GLU A 31 16.51 -15.52 -5.48
CA GLU A 31 16.64 -16.97 -5.54
C GLU A 31 18.10 -17.39 -5.52
N GLY A 32 18.35 -18.70 -5.41
CA GLY A 32 19.69 -19.27 -5.41
C GLY A 32 20.18 -19.64 -4.02
N THR A 33 21.45 -19.38 -3.74
CA THR A 33 22.10 -19.79 -2.49
C THR A 33 22.59 -18.57 -1.71
N CYS A 34 22.87 -18.72 -0.42
CA CYS A 34 23.42 -17.64 0.40
C CYS A 34 24.74 -17.04 -0.16
N THR A 35 25.46 -17.78 -1.01
CA THR A 35 26.72 -17.34 -1.65
C THR A 35 26.52 -16.77 -3.06
N GLU A 36 25.36 -17.00 -3.67
CA GLU A 36 25.05 -16.60 -5.04
C GLU A 36 23.54 -16.34 -5.13
N LEU A 37 23.16 -15.10 -4.79
CA LEU A 37 21.78 -14.63 -4.82
C LEU A 37 21.49 -13.94 -6.14
N ASN A 38 20.45 -14.38 -6.84
CA ASN A 38 19.96 -13.77 -8.07
C ASN A 38 18.67 -12.99 -7.76
N SER A 39 18.65 -11.70 -8.08
CA SER A 39 17.48 -10.85 -7.87
C SER A 39 16.38 -11.21 -8.88
N VAL A 40 15.25 -11.70 -8.40
CA VAL A 40 14.06 -12.00 -9.22
C VAL A 40 13.05 -10.85 -9.20
N TYR A 41 13.05 -10.03 -8.14
CA TYR A 41 12.19 -8.86 -8.04
C TYR A 41 12.86 -7.76 -7.21
N CYS A 42 12.65 -6.50 -7.60
CA CYS A 42 13.09 -5.35 -6.82
C CYS A 42 12.16 -4.16 -7.06
N SER A 43 11.72 -3.52 -5.98
CA SER A 43 10.85 -2.35 -6.01
C SER A 43 11.12 -1.44 -4.82
N SER A 44 11.01 -0.13 -5.03
CA SER A 44 11.16 0.89 -4.00
C SER A 44 9.85 1.65 -3.78
N GLY A 45 9.64 2.14 -2.55
CA GLY A 45 8.46 2.92 -2.22
C GLY A 45 7.18 2.11 -2.24
N GLN A 46 7.22 0.87 -1.72
CA GLN A 46 5.99 0.13 -1.46
C GLN A 46 5.18 0.87 -0.41
N HIS A 47 3.94 1.19 -0.78
CA HIS A 47 2.99 1.87 0.07
C HIS A 47 1.81 0.92 0.28
N HIS A 48 1.33 0.77 1.50
CA HIS A 48 0.24 -0.16 1.83
C HIS A 48 -1.04 0.12 1.02
N CYS A 49 -1.29 1.37 0.61
CA CYS A 49 -2.40 1.74 -0.26
C CYS A 49 -2.29 1.20 -1.71
N LYS A 50 -1.11 0.76 -2.16
CA LYS A 50 -0.93 0.16 -3.50
C LYS A 50 -1.37 -1.31 -3.55
N GLY A 51 -1.71 -1.89 -2.40
CA GLY A 51 -2.15 -3.27 -2.30
C GLY A 51 -1.01 -4.27 -2.32
N PHE A 52 -1.25 -5.37 -3.03
CA PHE A 52 -0.35 -6.51 -3.08
C PHE A 52 0.59 -6.42 -4.28
N THR A 53 1.84 -6.81 -4.05
CA THR A 53 2.81 -7.10 -5.10
C THR A 53 2.67 -8.56 -5.49
N THR A 54 2.33 -8.80 -6.75
CA THR A 54 2.27 -10.16 -7.30
C THR A 54 3.64 -10.57 -7.80
N LEU A 55 4.14 -11.70 -7.31
CA LEU A 55 5.32 -12.39 -7.84
C LEU A 55 4.85 -13.60 -8.63
N GLU A 56 5.06 -13.58 -9.93
CA GLU A 56 4.69 -14.66 -10.84
C GLU A 56 5.93 -15.40 -11.35
N GLY A 57 5.73 -16.59 -11.92
CA GLY A 57 6.80 -17.37 -12.53
C GLY A 57 7.82 -17.93 -11.54
N LEU A 58 7.45 -18.01 -10.26
CA LEU A 58 8.30 -18.63 -9.24
C LEU A 58 8.23 -20.16 -9.37
N ASN A 59 9.34 -20.83 -9.08
CA ASN A 59 9.37 -22.28 -9.08
C ASN A 59 8.67 -22.82 -7.82
N SER A 60 7.66 -23.67 -8.03
CA SER A 60 6.89 -24.26 -6.93
C SER A 60 7.77 -25.16 -6.07
N GLY A 61 7.68 -25.02 -4.75
CA GLY A 61 8.45 -25.79 -3.78
C GLY A 61 9.83 -25.22 -3.47
N GLU A 62 10.32 -24.25 -4.24
CA GLU A 62 11.61 -23.59 -4.05
C GLU A 62 11.57 -22.52 -2.96
N LEU A 63 12.75 -22.27 -2.38
CA LEU A 63 12.96 -21.24 -1.36
C LEU A 63 13.44 -19.93 -2.01
N TYR A 64 12.75 -18.86 -1.63
CA TYR A 64 13.07 -17.50 -2.01
C TYR A 64 13.44 -16.68 -0.79
N TYR A 65 14.31 -15.71 -0.99
CA TYR A 65 14.80 -14.81 0.04
C TYR A 65 14.21 -13.43 -0.16
N ILE A 66 13.44 -12.94 0.80
CA ILE A 66 12.87 -11.60 0.78
C ILE A 66 13.75 -10.69 1.61
N GLN A 67 14.26 -9.62 0.99
CA GLN A 67 14.96 -8.55 1.67
C GLN A 67 14.06 -7.32 1.73
N ILE A 68 13.88 -6.77 2.93
CA ILE A 68 13.24 -5.46 3.10
C ILE A 68 14.19 -4.51 3.80
N GLY A 69 14.48 -3.38 3.18
CA GLY A 69 15.38 -2.36 3.71
C GLY A 69 14.72 -0.99 3.81
N SER A 70 15.23 -0.13 4.69
CA SER A 70 14.84 1.29 4.69
C SER A 70 15.52 2.04 3.54
N SER A 71 14.78 2.93 2.92
CA SER A 71 15.36 3.98 2.08
C SER A 71 16.19 4.94 2.92
N VAL A 72 17.21 5.55 2.31
CA VAL A 72 18.02 6.60 2.94
C VAL A 72 17.52 7.95 2.45
N ILE A 73 17.12 8.81 3.38
CA ILE A 73 16.67 10.18 3.07
C ILE A 73 17.62 11.14 3.79
N ASN A 74 18.25 12.06 3.04
CA ASN A 74 19.20 13.04 3.57
C ASN A 74 20.33 12.43 4.40
N GLY A 75 20.85 11.27 3.97
CA GLY A 75 21.93 10.56 4.65
C GLY A 75 21.52 9.82 5.93
N LYS A 76 20.23 9.82 6.30
CA LYS A 76 19.70 9.07 7.43
C LYS A 76 18.84 7.90 6.94
N SER A 77 19.08 6.72 7.52
CA SER A 77 18.14 5.60 7.38
C SER A 77 17.00 5.82 8.36
N LEU A 78 15.77 5.65 7.90
CA LEU A 78 14.61 5.67 8.76
C LEU A 78 14.41 4.27 9.35
N SER A 79 13.79 4.20 10.51
CA SER A 79 13.46 2.94 11.17
C SER A 79 12.11 3.06 11.84
N GLY A 80 11.40 1.95 11.90
CA GLY A 80 10.05 1.87 12.44
C GLY A 80 9.57 0.44 12.38
N ASN A 81 8.26 0.24 12.49
CA ASN A 81 7.70 -1.09 12.38
C ASN A 81 7.58 -1.49 10.91
N ILE A 82 7.64 -2.80 10.70
CA ILE A 82 7.42 -3.41 9.40
C ILE A 82 6.59 -4.69 9.58
N CYS A 83 5.59 -4.85 8.72
CA CYS A 83 4.80 -6.05 8.59
C CYS A 83 4.92 -6.55 7.15
N LEU A 84 5.20 -7.85 7.01
CA LEU A 84 5.15 -8.56 5.74
C LEU A 84 4.04 -9.58 5.82
N GLU A 85 3.13 -9.53 4.87
CA GLU A 85 2.09 -10.54 4.67
C GLU A 85 2.31 -11.23 3.32
N THR A 86 2.13 -12.55 3.29
CA THR A 86 2.33 -13.38 2.09
C THR A 86 1.12 -14.27 1.88
N PHE A 87 0.60 -14.33 0.65
CA PHE A 87 -0.55 -15.15 0.29
C PHE A 87 -0.25 -15.99 -0.95
N ASP A 88 -0.69 -17.25 -0.96
CA ASP A 88 -0.62 -18.14 -2.13
C ASP A 88 -1.86 -18.02 -3.04
N ILE A 89 -2.89 -17.32 -2.59
CA ILE A 89 -4.14 -17.09 -3.30
C ILE A 89 -4.31 -15.58 -3.44
N GLU A 90 -4.81 -15.13 -4.59
CA GLU A 90 -5.06 -13.71 -4.84
C GLU A 90 -5.97 -13.12 -3.75
N PRO A 91 -5.46 -12.20 -2.92
CA PRO A 91 -6.27 -11.55 -1.92
C PRO A 91 -7.21 -10.56 -2.61
N GLN A 92 -8.48 -10.54 -2.20
CA GLN A 92 -9.44 -9.52 -2.63
C GLN A 92 -9.00 -8.17 -2.04
N PHE A 93 -8.20 -7.40 -2.79
CA PHE A 93 -7.82 -6.04 -2.43
C PHE A 93 -8.47 -5.05 -3.39
N THR A 94 -9.35 -4.22 -2.85
CA THR A 94 -9.83 -3.03 -3.57
C THR A 94 -9.23 -1.82 -2.88
N PRO A 95 -8.36 -1.02 -3.53
CA PRO A 95 -7.77 0.16 -2.90
C PRO A 95 -8.87 1.13 -2.49
N LEU A 96 -8.63 1.87 -1.40
CA LEU A 96 -9.49 2.98 -1.03
C LEU A 96 -9.46 4.02 -2.14
N GLN A 97 -10.60 4.23 -2.79
CA GLN A 97 -10.75 5.27 -3.80
C GLN A 97 -11.81 6.25 -3.31
N LEU A 98 -11.45 7.54 -3.25
CA LEU A 98 -12.45 8.59 -3.13
C LEU A 98 -13.09 8.78 -4.50
N CYS A 99 -14.27 8.20 -4.72
CA CYS A 99 -15.04 8.47 -5.93
C CYS A 99 -15.57 9.91 -5.89
N ASN A 100 -15.66 10.54 -7.07
CA ASN A 100 -16.19 11.88 -7.26
C ASN A 100 -17.41 12.09 -6.34
N PRO A 101 -17.31 12.96 -5.32
CA PRO A 101 -18.41 13.14 -4.38
C PRO A 101 -19.64 13.60 -5.16
N GLU A 102 -20.80 12.99 -4.88
CA GLU A 102 -22.04 13.45 -5.48
C GLU A 102 -22.33 14.86 -4.96
N TRP A 103 -22.59 15.79 -5.89
CA TRP A 103 -22.85 17.19 -5.58
C TRP A 103 -24.35 17.42 -5.46
N GLN A 104 -24.84 17.67 -4.26
CA GLN A 104 -26.19 18.20 -4.08
C GLN A 104 -26.10 19.73 -4.03
N SER A 105 -26.62 20.39 -5.06
CA SER A 105 -26.69 21.85 -5.11
C SER A 105 -28.06 22.34 -4.63
N LYS A 106 -28.05 23.35 -3.77
CA LYS A 106 -29.21 24.18 -3.50
C LYS A 106 -28.82 25.63 -3.70
N GLU A 107 -29.19 26.15 -4.87
CA GLU A 107 -29.09 27.54 -5.34
C GLU A 107 -27.68 28.16 -5.46
N VAL A 108 -26.74 27.96 -4.52
CA VAL A 108 -25.31 28.35 -4.61
C VAL A 108 -24.40 27.47 -3.72
N LEU A 109 -25.01 26.72 -2.80
CA LEU A 109 -24.29 25.92 -1.80
C LEU A 109 -24.22 24.45 -2.24
N LEU A 110 -23.08 23.84 -1.97
CA LEU A 110 -22.74 22.45 -2.25
C LEU A 110 -22.59 21.68 -0.95
N THR A 111 -23.29 20.56 -0.83
CA THR A 111 -23.00 19.54 0.18
C THR A 111 -22.33 18.36 -0.51
N PHE A 112 -21.28 17.86 0.11
CA PHE A 112 -20.50 16.73 -0.35
C PHE A 112 -21.02 15.45 0.28
N LEU A 113 -21.39 14.51 -0.59
CA LEU A 113 -21.72 13.14 -0.20
C LEU A 113 -20.60 12.25 -0.73
N PRO A 114 -19.57 11.96 0.08
CA PRO A 114 -18.50 11.10 -0.36
C PRO A 114 -19.00 9.65 -0.45
N ALA A 115 -18.61 8.98 -1.52
CA ALA A 115 -18.76 7.54 -1.67
C ALA A 115 -17.38 6.94 -1.88
N THR A 116 -17.03 5.91 -1.11
CA THR A 116 -15.75 5.22 -1.22
C THR A 116 -15.98 3.74 -1.48
N PRO A 117 -15.67 3.24 -2.68
CA PRO A 117 -15.40 1.84 -2.89
C PRO A 117 -13.99 1.46 -2.41
N GLY A 118 -13.84 0.22 -1.98
CA GLY A 118 -12.55 -0.35 -1.55
C GLY A 118 -12.06 0.14 -0.19
N GLY A 119 -10.99 -0.44 0.33
CA GLY A 119 -10.66 -0.39 1.76
C GLY A 119 -11.45 -1.43 2.56
N ASN A 120 -11.42 -1.33 3.88
CA ASN A 120 -11.91 -2.33 4.82
C ASN A 120 -13.26 -1.95 5.48
N GLY A 121 -13.91 -0.88 4.99
CA GLY A 121 -15.28 -0.53 5.33
C GLY A 121 -15.48 0.43 6.51
N ASN A 122 -14.42 0.84 7.22
CA ASN A 122 -14.53 1.74 8.39
C ASN A 122 -14.05 3.15 8.08
N TYR A 123 -14.78 3.87 7.23
CA TYR A 123 -14.34 5.16 6.70
C TYR A 123 -14.71 6.32 7.63
N THR A 124 -13.73 7.17 7.91
CA THR A 124 -13.94 8.49 8.51
C THR A 124 -13.58 9.56 7.50
N TYR A 125 -14.50 10.49 7.26
CA TYR A 125 -14.34 11.57 6.30
C TYR A 125 -14.04 12.89 7.00
N TYR A 126 -13.06 13.63 6.48
CA TYR A 126 -12.68 14.96 6.94
C TYR A 126 -12.74 15.94 5.78
N GLY A 127 -13.20 17.16 6.05
CA GLY A 127 -13.24 18.22 5.04
C GLY A 127 -14.45 19.13 5.18
N SER A 128 -14.36 20.27 4.52
CA SER A 128 -15.47 21.22 4.41
C SER A 128 -16.55 20.67 3.47
N GLY A 129 -17.82 20.98 3.73
CA GLY A 129 -18.90 20.54 2.85
C GLY A 129 -19.58 19.23 3.21
N LEU A 130 -19.05 18.47 4.18
CA LEU A 130 -19.57 17.16 4.61
C LEU A 130 -20.78 17.27 5.55
N LEU A 131 -20.70 18.14 6.56
CA LEU A 131 -21.77 18.36 7.56
C LEU A 131 -22.51 19.68 7.36
N SER A 132 -21.88 20.63 6.66
CA SER A 132 -22.41 21.96 6.38
C SER A 132 -22.14 22.32 4.92
N PRO A 133 -23.11 22.89 4.20
CA PRO A 133 -22.91 23.28 2.81
C PRO A 133 -21.80 24.34 2.66
N VAL A 134 -21.10 24.31 1.53
CA VAL A 134 -20.04 25.28 1.18
C VAL A 134 -20.33 25.97 -0.15
N LEU A 135 -19.67 27.07 -0.45
CA LEU A 135 -19.91 27.82 -1.69
C LEU A 135 -19.38 27.06 -2.91
N GLY A 136 -20.16 27.03 -3.99
CA GLY A 136 -19.64 26.59 -5.29
C GLY A 136 -18.49 27.47 -5.80
N ASN A 137 -17.63 26.91 -6.65
CA ASN A 137 -16.49 27.60 -7.29
C ASN A 137 -15.24 27.83 -6.40
N GLN A 138 -15.02 26.99 -5.40
CA GLN A 138 -13.77 26.95 -4.63
C GLN A 138 -13.18 25.53 -4.66
N THR A 139 -11.87 25.42 -4.44
CA THR A 139 -11.19 24.13 -4.27
C THR A 139 -11.31 23.67 -2.81
N TYR A 140 -11.78 22.45 -2.62
CA TYR A 140 -11.89 21.82 -1.30
C TYR A 140 -11.03 20.55 -1.27
N VAL A 141 -10.45 20.27 -0.10
CA VAL A 141 -9.74 19.02 0.18
C VAL A 141 -10.64 18.18 1.09
N ILE A 142 -10.94 16.98 0.65
CA ILE A 142 -11.63 15.96 1.43
C ILE A 142 -10.66 14.81 1.61
N GLU A 143 -10.45 14.43 2.86
CA GLU A 143 -9.66 13.29 3.25
C GLU A 143 -10.62 12.19 3.70
N VAL A 144 -10.29 10.95 3.33
CA VAL A 144 -10.93 9.77 3.88
C VAL A 144 -9.86 8.89 4.52
N ILE A 145 -10.12 8.46 5.74
CA ILE A 145 -9.29 7.53 6.50
C ILE A 145 -10.06 6.22 6.61
N ASP A 146 -9.44 5.13 6.20
CA ASP A 146 -9.90 3.77 6.50
C ASP A 146 -9.31 3.37 7.86
N GLY A 147 -10.18 3.07 8.83
CA GLY A 147 -9.82 2.94 10.24
C GLY A 147 -9.15 1.63 10.67
N ASN A 148 -8.57 0.86 9.73
CA ASN A 148 -7.89 -0.42 10.00
C ASN A 148 -6.49 -0.48 9.38
#